data_AF-A0A7Y7Y6H6-F1
#
_entry.id   AF-A0A7Y7Y6H6-F1
#
_cell.length_a   1.000
_cell.length_b   1.000
_cell.length_c   1.000
_cell.angle_alpha   90.00
_cell.angle_beta   90.00
_cell.angle_gamma   90.00
#
_symmetry.space_group_name_H-M   'P 1'
#
loop_
_entity.id
_entity.type
_entity.pdbx_description
1 polymer ?
#
loop_
_entity_poly.entity_id
_entity_poly.type
_entity_poly.pdbx_seq_one_letter_code
_entity_poly.pdbx_strand_id
1 'polypeptide(L)'
;MTNLSMDATQTQQATELSSKIISVYELLMDSALDIPQYQRPYKWTGKNINQLFSDIAIHKDKSAYRLGTIVFHQEGDTKNIVDGQQRSISLLLAARALIQRSKEKKLERKDLQERLLKLEQAMVNPSFSSEISQKNIHSNYLEVARIVSRADFTETHIDFFLNKCQVVAVALNDVSEAFQFFDSQNARGRDLEPHDLLKAYHLREFSPRDEQLKAATVARWENTDTKALATLFSQYLYRIRNWSKGVSARYFSKDDSDLFKGVNIDTVASYPYVEQLRIAHYFVDNYNGQYERKIDSRELGFPFHLDQIIINGRRFFELINHYQGKVARISAESWSGHELVGTEGLDGYAKTIMKTLNSYPARTRTGDCYVRAMFDCLLIYYIDKFGHADISRAIEKIFIWAYSLRLKMQVVQLASMDNHVLENNLFRLIKEATRPADFINCSLPVLSGQKSTRTDEIEALFKAMKYYE
;
A
#
# COMPACT_ATOMS: atom_id res chain seq x y z
N MET A 1 29.59 -44.21 19.20
CA MET A 1 30.41 -43.21 19.93
C MET A 1 31.43 -42.68 18.96
N THR A 2 31.18 -41.51 18.39
CA THR A 2 32.13 -40.80 17.54
C THR A 2 31.81 -39.33 17.71
N ASN A 3 32.77 -38.62 18.30
CA ASN A 3 32.73 -37.22 18.67
C ASN A 3 32.51 -36.34 17.43
N LEU A 4 31.51 -35.47 17.49
CA LEU A 4 31.41 -34.26 16.67
C LEU A 4 31.22 -33.08 17.62
N SER A 5 32.35 -32.49 18.02
CA SER A 5 32.39 -31.13 18.56
C SER A 5 32.21 -30.16 17.40
N MET A 6 31.02 -29.56 17.29
CA MET A 6 30.79 -28.37 16.48
C MET A 6 30.73 -27.16 17.41
N ASP A 7 31.88 -26.51 17.57
CA ASP A 7 31.94 -25.10 17.94
C ASP A 7 31.47 -24.27 16.74
N ALA A 8 30.35 -23.59 16.88
CA ALA A 8 29.91 -22.54 15.97
C ALA A 8 29.20 -21.45 16.76
N THR A 9 29.93 -20.77 17.64
CA THR A 9 29.57 -19.46 18.17
C THR A 9 29.79 -18.43 17.06
N GLN A 10 28.83 -18.30 16.15
CA GLN A 10 28.70 -17.08 15.35
C GLN A 10 28.01 -16.02 16.21
N THR A 11 28.84 -15.25 16.92
CA THR A 11 28.44 -14.02 17.58
C THR A 11 27.96 -13.04 16.52
N GLN A 12 26.65 -12.85 16.38
CA GLN A 12 26.08 -11.71 15.67
C GLN A 12 26.64 -10.43 16.34
N GLN A 13 27.51 -9.72 15.64
CA GLN A 13 27.86 -8.35 16.04
C GLN A 13 26.59 -7.52 15.91
N ALA A 14 25.98 -7.19 17.04
CA ALA A 14 24.93 -6.19 17.12
C ALA A 14 25.53 -4.85 16.66
N THR A 15 25.07 -4.35 15.51
CA THR A 15 25.33 -2.99 15.06
C THR A 15 24.81 -2.05 16.14
N GLU A 16 25.70 -1.37 16.88
CA GLU A 16 25.28 -0.41 17.90
C GLU A 16 24.49 0.73 17.24
N LEU A 17 23.18 0.76 17.50
CA LEU A 17 22.27 1.83 17.11
C LEU A 17 22.72 3.15 17.77
N SER A 18 23.46 3.99 17.04
CA SER A 18 23.87 5.29 17.55
C SER A 18 22.73 6.30 17.41
N SER A 19 21.87 6.41 18.43
CA SER A 19 20.89 7.49 18.53
C SER A 19 21.53 8.74 19.14
N LYS A 20 21.33 9.91 18.54
CA LYS A 20 21.79 11.20 19.06
C LYS A 20 20.62 12.16 19.27
N ILE A 21 20.68 12.91 20.36
CA ILE A 21 19.77 14.02 20.61
C ILE A 21 20.39 15.25 19.97
N ILE A 22 19.69 15.84 19.00
CA ILE A 22 20.12 17.07 18.32
C ILE A 22 19.02 18.12 18.36
N SER A 23 19.41 19.39 18.40
CA SER A 23 18.53 20.55 18.27
C SER A 23 18.01 20.72 16.84
N VAL A 24 16.94 21.50 16.69
CA VAL A 24 16.44 21.88 15.36
C VAL A 24 17.52 22.62 14.57
N TYR A 25 18.29 23.50 15.21
CA TYR A 25 19.40 24.19 14.54
C TYR A 25 20.43 23.21 13.97
N GLU A 26 20.88 22.23 14.76
CA GLU A 26 21.84 21.22 14.32
C GLU A 26 21.29 20.34 13.18
N LEU A 27 20.02 19.95 13.27
CA LEU A 27 19.35 19.19 12.20
C LEU A 27 19.34 19.97 10.87
N LEU A 28 18.97 21.26 10.92
CA LEU A 28 18.82 22.08 9.71
C LEU A 28 20.15 22.59 9.14
N MET A 29 21.22 22.57 9.94
CA MET A 29 22.59 22.85 9.50
C MET A 29 23.28 21.65 8.86
N ASP A 30 22.70 20.46 8.94
CA ASP A 30 23.28 19.25 8.36
C ASP A 30 23.14 19.28 6.83
N SER A 31 24.22 19.60 6.13
CA SER A 31 24.25 19.68 4.66
C SER A 31 24.11 18.31 3.99
N ALA A 32 24.26 17.21 4.75
CA ALA A 32 24.02 15.85 4.25
C ALA A 32 22.53 15.50 4.20
N LEU A 33 21.65 16.30 4.83
CA LEU A 33 20.23 16.01 4.93
C LEU A 33 19.56 15.96 3.55
N ASP A 34 18.97 14.82 3.19
CA ASP A 34 18.17 14.71 1.97
C ASP A 34 16.73 14.29 2.28
N ILE A 35 15.79 14.83 1.49
CA ILE A 35 14.39 14.39 1.46
C ILE A 35 14.20 13.69 0.12
N PRO A 36 14.30 12.34 0.08
CA PRO A 36 14.32 11.62 -1.19
C PRO A 36 13.02 11.76 -1.97
N GLN A 37 13.11 11.79 -3.30
CA GLN A 37 11.92 11.94 -4.17
C GLN A 37 10.91 10.80 -4.06
N TYR A 38 11.34 9.61 -3.62
CA TYR A 38 10.45 8.46 -3.41
C TYR A 38 9.63 8.57 -2.11
N GLN A 39 9.88 9.58 -1.26
CA GLN A 39 9.09 9.80 -0.07
C GLN A 39 7.69 10.33 -0.39
N ARG A 40 6.74 10.09 0.52
CA ARG A 40 5.34 10.48 0.32
C ARG A 40 5.17 12.01 0.20
N PRO A 41 4.13 12.50 -0.50
CA PRO A 41 3.81 13.92 -0.56
C PRO A 41 3.69 14.57 0.82
N TYR A 42 4.00 15.86 0.93
CA TYR A 42 3.77 16.65 2.12
C TYR A 42 2.27 16.89 2.33
N LYS A 43 1.68 16.22 3.32
CA LYS A 43 0.23 16.18 3.59
C LYS A 43 -0.17 16.94 4.87
N TRP A 44 0.79 17.47 5.65
CA TRP A 44 0.46 18.34 6.77
C TRP A 44 -0.29 19.58 6.28
N THR A 45 -1.26 20.01 7.08
CA THR A 45 -2.11 21.18 6.82
C THR A 45 -1.87 22.26 7.87
N GLY A 46 -2.50 23.42 7.70
CA GLY A 46 -2.41 24.52 8.67
C GLY A 46 -2.81 24.11 10.10
N LYS A 47 -3.69 23.10 10.27
CA LYS A 47 -4.00 22.53 11.59
C LYS A 47 -2.77 21.91 12.25
N ASN A 48 -1.97 21.16 11.50
CA ASN A 48 -0.74 20.54 12.02
C ASN A 48 0.31 21.58 12.37
N ILE A 49 0.45 22.64 11.56
CA ILE A 49 1.34 23.77 11.83
C ILE A 49 0.92 24.49 13.12
N ASN A 50 -0.36 24.82 13.26
CA ASN A 50 -0.88 25.46 14.47
C ASN A 50 -0.66 24.60 15.71
N GLN A 51 -0.85 23.28 15.60
CA GLN A 51 -0.55 22.37 16.71
C GLN A 51 0.94 22.41 17.09
N LEU A 52 1.85 22.29 16.11
CA LEU A 52 3.29 22.36 16.35
C LEU A 52 3.70 23.63 17.09
N PHE A 53 3.25 24.80 16.63
CA PHE A 53 3.58 26.08 17.26
C PHE A 53 2.89 26.28 18.62
N SER A 54 1.68 25.75 18.79
CA SER A 54 1.00 25.74 20.09
C SER A 54 1.79 24.91 21.10
N ASP A 55 2.26 23.73 20.71
CA ASP A 55 3.07 22.87 21.56
C ASP A 55 4.40 23.53 21.95
N ILE A 56 5.08 24.17 20.98
CA ILE A 56 6.30 24.96 21.23
C ILE A 56 6.03 26.08 22.24
N ALA A 57 4.92 26.82 22.08
CA ALA A 57 4.55 27.91 22.98
C ALA A 57 4.26 27.41 24.41
N ILE A 58 3.58 26.26 24.55
CA ILE A 58 3.28 25.62 25.84
C ILE A 58 4.56 25.16 26.55
N HIS A 59 5.55 24.68 25.79
CA HIS A 59 6.76 24.06 26.33
C HIS A 59 7.95 25.02 26.46
N LYS A 60 7.81 26.28 26.05
CA LYS A 60 8.91 27.26 25.94
C LYS A 60 9.72 27.49 27.23
N ASP A 61 9.09 27.27 28.39
CA ASP A 61 9.73 27.48 29.70
C ASP A 61 10.45 26.21 30.20
N LYS A 62 10.37 25.10 29.47
CA LYS A 62 11.09 23.86 29.80
C LYS A 62 12.54 23.90 29.28
N SER A 63 13.39 23.05 29.82
CA SER A 63 14.80 22.96 29.41
C SER A 63 15.00 22.48 27.97
N ALA A 64 14.08 21.64 27.47
CA ALA A 64 14.01 21.18 26.09
C ALA A 64 12.60 20.64 25.77
N TYR A 65 12.25 20.62 24.48
CA TYR A 65 11.03 19.98 23.98
C TYR A 65 11.36 18.98 22.86
N ARG A 66 10.91 17.73 23.02
CA ARG A 66 11.21 16.64 22.09
C ARG A 66 10.14 16.55 21.01
N LEU A 67 10.51 16.86 19.77
CA LEU A 67 9.65 16.81 18.57
C LEU A 67 9.51 15.39 17.98
N GLY A 68 9.90 14.36 18.73
CA GLY A 68 9.92 12.96 18.34
C GLY A 68 11.24 12.51 17.69
N THR A 69 11.19 11.37 17.01
CA THR A 69 12.33 10.71 16.35
C THR A 69 12.37 11.03 14.86
N ILE A 70 13.56 11.18 14.29
CA ILE A 70 13.84 11.24 12.85
C ILE A 70 14.81 10.10 12.53
N VAL A 71 14.46 9.29 11.54
CA VAL A 71 15.25 8.12 11.13
C VAL A 71 15.88 8.43 9.78
N PHE A 72 17.18 8.18 9.67
CA PHE A 72 17.98 8.40 8.48
C PHE A 72 18.55 7.09 7.98
N HIS A 73 18.59 6.94 6.66
CA HIS A 73 19.45 5.99 5.96
C HIS A 73 20.70 6.74 5.49
N GLN A 74 21.87 6.33 5.99
CA GLN A 74 23.16 6.88 5.63
C GLN A 74 23.65 6.21 4.33
N GLU A 75 23.66 6.96 3.24
CA GLU A 75 24.10 6.50 1.92
C GLU A 75 25.29 7.35 1.45
N GLY A 76 26.50 6.83 1.62
CA GLY A 76 27.72 7.62 1.43
C GLY A 76 27.74 8.82 2.37
N ASP A 77 27.90 10.03 1.80
CA ASP A 77 27.85 11.29 2.56
C ASP A 77 26.43 11.83 2.77
N THR A 78 25.40 11.19 2.19
CA THR A 78 24.01 11.66 2.24
C THR A 78 23.23 10.99 3.37
N LYS A 79 22.39 11.76 4.07
CA LYS A 79 21.44 11.31 5.10
C LYS A 79 20.02 11.42 4.58
N ASN A 80 19.56 10.33 3.98
CA ASN A 80 18.22 10.22 3.44
C ASN A 80 17.19 10.08 4.58
N ILE A 81 16.23 11.00 4.68
CA ILE A 81 15.14 10.86 5.66
C ILE A 81 14.27 9.64 5.31
N VAL A 82 14.15 8.71 6.25
CA VAL A 82 13.27 7.53 6.20
C VAL A 82 11.97 7.80 6.97
N ASP A 83 12.07 8.37 8.18
CA ASP A 83 10.93 8.77 9.01
C ASP A 83 11.08 10.20 9.54
N GLY A 84 9.97 10.88 9.80
CA GLY A 84 9.96 12.26 10.28
C GLY A 84 9.97 13.29 9.16
N GLN A 85 9.75 12.88 7.91
CA GLN A 85 9.74 13.74 6.72
C GLN A 85 8.79 14.95 6.87
N GLN A 86 7.53 14.73 7.25
CA GLN A 86 6.53 15.81 7.37
C GLN A 86 6.95 16.85 8.40
N ARG A 87 7.43 16.39 9.57
CA ARG A 87 7.98 17.26 10.63
C ARG A 87 9.18 18.04 10.14
N SER A 88 10.14 17.38 9.49
CA SER A 88 11.36 18.01 8.98
C SER A 88 11.07 19.10 7.95
N ILE A 89 10.14 18.85 7.03
CA ILE A 89 9.66 19.87 6.07
C ILE A 89 9.04 21.07 6.81
N SER A 90 8.18 20.84 7.80
CA SER A 90 7.60 21.95 8.58
C SER A 90 8.64 22.75 9.36
N LEU A 91 9.69 22.11 9.88
CA LEU A 91 10.80 22.79 10.54
C LEU A 91 11.62 23.63 9.56
N LEU A 92 11.87 23.13 8.35
CA LEU A 92 12.48 23.90 7.25
C LEU A 92 11.63 25.15 6.92
N LEU A 93 10.31 25.01 6.83
CA LEU A 93 9.40 26.15 6.58
C LEU A 93 9.43 27.17 7.72
N ALA A 94 9.44 26.72 8.97
CA ALA A 94 9.59 27.57 10.15
C ALA A 94 10.90 28.36 10.11
N ALA A 95 12.02 27.70 9.85
CA ALA A 95 13.32 28.37 9.73
C ALA A 95 13.33 29.41 8.60
N ARG A 96 12.77 29.09 7.43
CA ARG A 96 12.68 30.06 6.31
C ARG A 96 11.87 31.30 6.67
N ALA A 97 10.72 31.13 7.32
CA ALA A 97 9.90 32.26 7.76
C ALA A 97 10.63 33.11 8.80
N LEU A 98 11.38 32.50 9.72
CA LEU A 98 12.19 33.21 10.71
C LEU A 98 13.35 33.98 10.08
N ILE A 99 14.04 33.40 9.10
CA ILE A 99 15.08 34.08 8.31
C ILE A 99 14.48 35.30 7.63
N GLN A 100 13.36 35.15 6.93
CA GLN A 100 12.67 36.24 6.25
C GLN A 100 12.28 37.36 7.23
N ARG A 101 11.66 36.99 8.36
CA ARG A 101 11.29 37.94 9.42
C ARG A 101 12.49 38.71 9.96
N SER A 102 13.64 38.06 10.13
CA SER A 102 14.85 38.71 10.67
C SER A 102 15.44 39.78 9.73
N LYS A 103 15.13 39.71 8.43
CA LYS A 103 15.49 40.73 7.45
C LYS A 103 14.54 41.94 7.51
N GLU A 104 13.26 41.69 7.80
CA GLU A 104 12.24 42.73 7.89
C GLU A 104 12.29 43.48 9.23
N LYS A 105 12.53 42.74 10.32
CA LYS A 105 12.66 43.28 11.69
C LYS A 105 13.95 42.75 12.30
N LYS A 106 14.90 43.68 12.53
CA LYS A 106 16.18 43.37 13.15
C LYS A 106 15.96 42.81 14.55
N LEU A 107 16.64 41.70 14.86
CA LEU A 107 16.65 41.09 16.18
C LEU A 107 17.61 41.85 17.11
N GLU A 108 17.27 41.95 18.39
CA GLU A 108 18.11 42.49 19.45
C GLU A 108 19.24 41.49 19.80
N ARG A 109 18.92 40.20 19.85
CA ARG A 109 19.90 39.12 20.08
C ARG A 109 20.74 38.84 18.83
N LYS A 110 22.00 39.28 18.89
CA LYS A 110 23.01 39.06 17.83
C LYS A 110 23.30 37.58 17.57
N ASP A 111 23.29 36.75 18.62
CA ASP A 111 23.55 35.31 18.49
C ASP A 111 22.48 34.59 17.65
N LEU A 112 21.22 35.01 17.78
CA LEU A 112 20.12 34.49 16.96
C LEU A 112 20.21 34.98 15.51
N GLN A 113 20.58 36.25 15.31
CA GLN A 113 20.78 36.81 13.98
C GLN A 113 21.88 36.06 13.22
N GLU A 114 23.03 35.79 13.86
CA GLU A 114 24.12 35.01 13.27
C GLU A 114 23.70 33.57 12.93
N ARG A 115 22.92 32.92 13.80
CA ARG A 115 22.42 31.56 13.55
C ARG A 115 21.48 31.51 12.35
N LEU A 116 20.53 32.45 12.24
CA LEU A 116 19.60 32.52 11.11
C LEU A 116 20.35 32.80 9.79
N LEU A 117 21.38 33.64 9.81
CA LEU A 117 22.23 33.89 8.65
C LEU A 117 22.99 32.62 8.21
N LYS A 118 23.52 31.84 9.15
CA LYS A 118 24.17 30.56 8.84
C LYS A 118 23.18 29.56 8.23
N LEU A 119 21.97 29.48 8.77
CA LEU A 119 20.92 28.63 8.20
C LEU A 119 20.56 29.06 6.78
N GLU A 120 20.46 30.35 6.51
CA GLU A 120 20.18 30.85 5.16
C GLU A 120 21.22 30.35 4.12
N GLN A 121 22.48 30.21 4.53
CA GLN A 121 23.58 29.80 3.65
C GLN A 121 23.72 28.28 3.52
N ALA A 122 23.46 27.53 4.59
CA ALA A 122 23.76 26.10 4.66
C ALA A 122 22.54 25.17 4.56
N MET A 123 21.34 25.69 4.85
CA MET A 123 20.14 24.87 4.93
C MET A 123 19.73 24.35 3.55
N VAL A 124 19.34 23.08 3.52
CA VAL A 124 18.94 22.39 2.30
C VAL A 124 17.70 23.01 1.63
N ASN A 125 17.66 22.91 0.30
CA ASN A 125 16.56 23.41 -0.53
C ASN A 125 15.92 22.28 -1.35
N PRO A 126 15.16 21.39 -0.70
CA PRO A 126 14.54 20.26 -1.37
C PRO A 126 13.55 20.73 -2.43
N SER A 127 13.51 20.02 -3.57
CA SER A 127 12.54 20.23 -4.64
C SER A 127 11.36 19.27 -4.49
N PHE A 128 10.15 19.72 -4.84
CA PHE A 128 8.93 18.93 -4.73
C PHE A 128 8.15 18.96 -6.04
N SER A 129 7.95 17.80 -6.65
CA SER A 129 7.20 17.64 -7.91
C SER A 129 5.69 17.48 -7.71
N SER A 130 5.26 16.97 -6.55
CA SER A 130 3.86 16.71 -6.25
C SER A 130 3.07 18.01 -6.04
N GLU A 131 1.98 18.19 -6.79
CA GLU A 131 1.07 19.35 -6.67
C GLU A 131 0.51 19.53 -5.25
N ILE A 132 0.13 18.43 -4.59
CA ILE A 132 -0.36 18.44 -3.21
C ILE A 132 0.73 18.98 -2.28
N SER A 133 1.98 18.54 -2.47
CA SER A 133 3.11 19.01 -1.67
C SER A 133 3.33 20.50 -1.90
N GLN A 134 3.39 20.96 -3.16
CA GLN A 134 3.58 22.37 -3.49
C GLN A 134 2.48 23.25 -2.87
N LYS A 135 1.22 22.86 -3.01
CA LYS A 135 0.07 23.56 -2.42
C LYS A 135 0.16 23.64 -0.90
N ASN A 136 0.43 22.51 -0.24
CA ASN A 136 0.51 22.44 1.22
C ASN A 136 1.75 23.17 1.76
N ILE A 137 2.89 23.09 1.08
CA ILE A 137 4.11 23.84 1.40
C ILE A 137 3.82 25.34 1.36
N HIS A 138 3.22 25.83 0.28
CA HIS A 138 2.87 27.24 0.14
C HIS A 138 1.88 27.69 1.24
N SER A 139 0.77 26.96 1.41
CA SER A 139 -0.24 27.30 2.42
C SER A 139 0.33 27.29 3.85
N ASN A 140 1.16 26.30 4.17
CA ASN A 140 1.77 26.19 5.50
C ASN A 140 2.88 27.23 5.71
N TYR A 141 3.66 27.57 4.68
CA TYR A 141 4.61 28.68 4.79
C TYR A 141 3.89 29.99 5.14
N LEU A 142 2.78 30.29 4.49
CA LEU A 142 1.97 31.48 4.81
C LEU A 142 1.38 31.44 6.23
N GLU A 143 0.98 30.26 6.71
CA GLU A 143 0.52 30.07 8.09
C GLU A 143 1.65 30.36 9.09
N VAL A 144 2.82 29.76 8.87
CA VAL A 144 4.02 29.99 9.69
C VAL A 144 4.42 31.47 9.67
N ALA A 145 4.46 32.09 8.50
CA ALA A 145 4.79 33.51 8.35
C ALA A 145 3.84 34.40 9.16
N ARG A 146 2.53 34.08 9.15
CA ARG A 146 1.55 34.76 10.02
C ARG A 146 1.86 34.56 11.50
N ILE A 147 2.18 33.33 11.93
CA ILE A 147 2.49 33.02 13.33
C ILE A 147 3.71 33.80 13.81
N VAL A 148 4.83 33.75 13.08
CA VAL A 148 6.09 34.38 13.52
C VAL A 148 6.03 35.91 13.50
N SER A 149 5.12 36.49 12.71
CA SER A 149 4.90 37.94 12.65
C SER A 149 3.98 38.49 13.74
N ARG A 150 3.35 37.63 14.55
CA ARG A 150 2.52 38.10 15.66
C ARG A 150 3.35 38.84 16.71
N ALA A 151 2.71 39.81 17.38
CA ALA A 151 3.36 40.62 18.41
C ALA A 151 3.81 39.79 19.64
N ASP A 152 3.10 38.71 19.95
CA ASP A 152 3.42 37.80 21.05
C ASP A 152 4.51 36.76 20.70
N PHE A 153 4.94 36.69 19.44
CA PHE A 153 6.04 35.83 19.01
C PHE A 153 7.38 36.57 19.17
N THR A 154 8.02 36.39 20.32
CA THR A 154 9.26 37.08 20.72
C THR A 154 10.54 36.31 20.35
N GLU A 155 11.72 36.91 20.59
CA GLU A 155 13.02 36.26 20.39
C GLU A 155 13.24 35.03 21.29
N THR A 156 12.55 34.95 22.43
CA THR A 156 12.58 33.74 23.27
C THR A 156 11.96 32.54 22.56
N HIS A 157 10.95 32.75 21.71
CA HIS A 157 10.38 31.68 20.89
C HIS A 157 11.34 31.24 19.79
N ILE A 158 12.09 32.17 19.19
CA ILE A 158 13.12 31.86 18.19
C ILE A 158 14.23 31.02 18.82
N ASP A 159 14.75 31.45 19.97
CA ASP A 159 15.79 30.75 20.71
C ASP A 159 15.34 29.35 21.12
N PHE A 160 14.12 29.25 21.65
CA PHE A 160 13.55 27.97 22.04
C PHE A 160 13.37 27.04 20.83
N PHE A 161 12.85 27.54 19.71
CA PHE A 161 12.70 26.78 18.48
C PHE A 161 14.05 26.25 17.97
N LEU A 162 15.07 27.10 17.85
CA LEU A 162 16.36 26.71 17.28
C LEU A 162 17.18 25.82 18.22
N ASN A 163 17.23 26.14 19.50
CA ASN A 163 18.21 25.59 20.43
C ASN A 163 17.61 24.59 21.44
N LYS A 164 16.31 24.66 21.74
CA LYS A 164 15.66 23.87 22.80
C LYS A 164 14.62 22.88 22.28
N CYS A 165 14.07 23.09 21.09
CA CYS A 165 13.38 22.04 20.38
C CYS A 165 14.41 21.04 19.84
N GLN A 166 14.20 19.77 20.12
CA GLN A 166 15.15 18.71 19.82
C GLN A 166 14.45 17.51 19.20
N VAL A 167 15.19 16.73 18.42
CA VAL A 167 14.76 15.46 17.84
C VAL A 167 15.67 14.33 18.33
N VAL A 168 15.18 13.10 18.32
CA VAL A 168 16.08 11.93 18.40
C VAL A 168 16.46 11.56 16.98
N ALA A 169 17.72 11.78 16.60
CA ALA A 169 18.27 11.41 15.31
C ALA A 169 18.83 9.98 15.39
N VAL A 170 18.31 9.09 14.56
CA VAL A 170 18.80 7.71 14.42
C VAL A 170 19.29 7.55 12.99
N ALA A 171 20.58 7.29 12.80
CA ALA A 171 21.15 7.04 11.48
C ALA A 171 21.58 5.59 11.38
N LEU A 172 21.18 4.93 10.29
CA LEU A 172 21.44 3.52 10.01
C LEU A 172 22.08 3.42 8.63
N ASN A 173 23.10 2.57 8.51
CA ASN A 173 23.84 2.39 7.25
C ASN A 173 23.12 1.43 6.29
N ASP A 174 22.24 0.58 6.82
CA ASP A 174 21.41 -0.31 6.03
C ASP A 174 20.00 0.26 5.88
N VAL A 175 19.57 0.39 4.63
CA VAL A 175 18.24 0.91 4.29
C VAL A 175 17.13 0.02 4.86
N SER A 176 17.31 -1.30 4.85
CA SER A 176 16.31 -2.25 5.34
C SER A 176 16.13 -2.12 6.85
N GLU A 177 17.21 -2.01 7.62
CA GLU A 177 17.20 -1.73 9.05
C GLU A 177 16.54 -0.37 9.35
N ALA A 178 16.89 0.68 8.59
CA ALA A 178 16.32 2.02 8.77
C ALA A 178 14.79 2.01 8.67
N PHE A 179 14.29 1.30 7.68
CA PHE A 179 12.86 1.19 7.54
C PHE A 179 12.21 0.15 8.48
N GLN A 180 12.88 -0.94 8.88
CA GLN A 180 12.37 -1.83 9.94
C GLN A 180 12.20 -1.07 11.25
N PHE A 181 13.14 -0.18 11.57
CA PHE A 181 13.05 0.72 12.71
C PHE A 181 11.81 1.62 12.57
N PHE A 182 11.59 2.20 11.39
CA PHE A 182 10.37 2.96 11.08
C PHE A 182 9.09 2.15 11.29
N ASP A 183 9.00 0.92 10.77
CA ASP A 183 7.82 0.06 10.91
C ASP A 183 7.54 -0.24 12.40
N SER A 184 8.60 -0.51 13.18
CA SER A 184 8.49 -0.78 14.63
C SER A 184 8.05 0.43 15.45
N GLN A 185 8.47 1.64 15.06
CA GLN A 185 8.06 2.89 15.71
C GLN A 185 6.59 3.22 15.40
N ASN A 186 6.17 3.04 14.14
CA ASN A 186 4.79 3.33 13.74
C ASN A 186 3.79 2.30 14.27
N ALA A 187 4.22 1.07 14.56
CA ALA A 187 3.39 0.08 15.23
C ALA A 187 2.88 0.53 16.63
N ARG A 188 3.52 1.54 17.25
CA ARG A 188 3.11 2.16 18.52
C ARG A 188 2.34 3.49 18.35
N GLY A 189 2.32 4.06 17.14
CA GLY A 189 1.74 5.36 16.80
C GLY A 189 0.38 5.26 16.11
N ARG A 190 0.02 6.26 15.29
CA ARG A 190 -1.17 6.17 14.41
C ARG A 190 -0.92 5.04 13.40
N ASP A 191 -1.73 3.99 13.45
CA ASP A 191 -1.57 2.82 12.58
C ASP A 191 -1.52 3.24 11.10
N LEU A 192 -0.49 2.76 10.40
CA LEU A 192 -0.42 2.80 8.95
C LEU A 192 -1.34 1.73 8.38
N GLU A 193 -1.98 2.03 7.25
CA GLU A 193 -2.76 1.03 6.54
C GLU A 193 -1.81 -0.06 6.00
N PRO A 194 -2.23 -1.34 5.91
CA PRO A 194 -1.34 -2.41 5.48
C PRO A 194 -0.69 -2.17 4.11
N HIS A 195 -1.38 -1.48 3.20
CA HIS A 195 -0.84 -1.14 1.89
C HIS A 195 0.29 -0.10 1.94
N ASP A 196 0.32 0.79 2.95
CA ASP A 196 1.42 1.74 3.16
C ASP A 196 2.69 0.99 3.62
N LEU A 197 2.54 -0.01 4.50
CA LEU A 197 3.64 -0.88 4.94
C LEU A 197 4.21 -1.68 3.77
N LEU A 198 3.34 -2.25 2.93
CA LEU A 198 3.75 -2.98 1.73
C LEU A 198 4.47 -2.07 0.73
N LYS A 199 3.96 -0.86 0.50
CA LYS A 199 4.65 0.14 -0.32
C LYS A 199 6.08 0.36 0.17
N ALA A 200 6.24 0.65 1.48
CA ALA A 200 7.55 0.91 2.06
C ALA A 200 8.49 -0.31 1.96
N TYR A 201 7.98 -1.52 2.17
CA TYR A 201 8.76 -2.75 2.00
C TYR A 201 9.22 -2.93 0.56
N HIS A 202 8.30 -2.89 -0.41
CA HIS A 202 8.65 -3.14 -1.80
C HIS A 202 9.51 -2.03 -2.42
N LEU A 203 9.51 -0.80 -1.87
CA LEU A 203 10.46 0.24 -2.29
C LEU A 203 11.91 -0.06 -1.91
N ARG A 204 12.14 -0.79 -0.80
CA ARG A 204 13.48 -1.25 -0.38
C ARG A 204 14.01 -2.33 -1.31
N GLU A 205 13.09 -3.10 -1.86
CA GLU A 205 13.39 -4.27 -2.68
C GLU A 205 13.58 -3.94 -4.17
N PHE A 206 13.67 -2.66 -4.53
CA PHE A 206 14.01 -2.26 -5.89
C PHE A 206 15.44 -2.69 -6.25
N SER A 207 15.59 -3.24 -7.45
CA SER A 207 16.91 -3.51 -8.02
C SER A 207 17.62 -2.18 -8.34
N PRO A 208 18.96 -2.09 -8.22
CA PRO A 208 19.73 -0.95 -8.73
C PRO A 208 19.45 -0.66 -10.22
N ARG A 209 19.09 -1.69 -11.01
CA ARG A 209 18.73 -1.54 -12.43
C ARG A 209 17.40 -0.81 -12.64
N ASP A 210 16.50 -0.90 -11.66
CA ASP A 210 15.15 -0.33 -11.70
C ASP A 210 15.06 1.04 -11.01
N GLU A 211 16.18 1.59 -10.51
CA GLU A 211 16.17 2.84 -9.72
C GLU A 211 15.56 4.02 -10.50
N GLN A 212 15.78 4.07 -11.82
CA GLN A 212 15.17 5.08 -12.70
C GLN A 212 13.64 4.99 -12.79
N LEU A 213 13.07 3.79 -12.60
CA LEU A 213 11.62 3.54 -12.66
C LEU A 213 10.92 3.80 -11.32
N LYS A 214 11.68 3.90 -10.22
CA LYS A 214 11.18 4.01 -8.86
C LYS A 214 10.33 5.27 -8.65
N ALA A 215 10.81 6.43 -9.10
CA ALA A 215 10.09 7.70 -8.95
C ALA A 215 8.72 7.67 -9.65
N ALA A 216 8.67 7.18 -10.90
CA ALA A 216 7.41 7.04 -11.65
C ALA A 216 6.46 6.03 -10.99
N THR A 217 6.99 4.93 -10.46
CA THR A 217 6.20 3.91 -9.76
C THR A 217 5.58 4.46 -8.47
N VAL A 218 6.35 5.21 -7.67
CA VAL A 218 5.87 5.86 -6.46
C VAL A 218 4.80 6.90 -6.77
N ALA A 219 5.03 7.74 -7.79
CA ALA A 219 4.07 8.76 -8.19
C ALA A 219 2.72 8.13 -8.57
N ARG A 220 2.73 7.04 -9.34
CA ARG A 220 1.51 6.31 -9.71
C ARG A 220 0.79 5.75 -8.48
N TRP A 221 1.52 5.14 -7.56
CA TRP A 221 0.94 4.61 -6.33
C TRP A 221 0.29 5.70 -5.48
N GLU A 222 0.97 6.83 -5.26
CA GLU A 222 0.46 7.96 -4.46
C GLU A 222 -0.73 8.68 -5.10
N ASN A 223 -0.83 8.64 -6.44
CA ASN A 223 -1.97 9.19 -7.17
C ASN A 223 -3.20 8.27 -7.15
N THR A 224 -3.06 7.06 -6.62
CA THR A 224 -4.17 6.12 -6.50
C THR A 224 -5.00 6.42 -5.25
N ASP A 225 -6.33 6.34 -5.35
CA ASP A 225 -7.22 6.52 -4.20
C ASP A 225 -6.93 5.50 -3.09
N THR A 226 -6.68 5.99 -1.87
CA THR A 226 -6.31 5.18 -0.71
C THR A 226 -7.43 4.19 -0.32
N LYS A 227 -8.70 4.57 -0.46
CA LYS A 227 -9.82 3.68 -0.14
C LYS A 227 -9.95 2.57 -1.18
N ALA A 228 -9.72 2.89 -2.45
CA ALA A 228 -9.67 1.91 -3.53
C ALA A 228 -8.53 0.90 -3.32
N LEU A 229 -7.34 1.35 -2.91
CA LEU A 229 -6.23 0.44 -2.56
C LEU A 229 -6.59 -0.45 -1.35
N ALA A 230 -7.09 0.14 -0.26
CA ALA A 230 -7.52 -0.62 0.90
C ALA A 230 -8.58 -1.67 0.54
N THR A 231 -9.52 -1.32 -0.34
CA THR A 231 -10.56 -2.22 -0.85
C THR A 231 -9.98 -3.32 -1.71
N LEU A 232 -9.08 -3.01 -2.65
CA LEU A 232 -8.39 -3.98 -3.49
C LEU A 232 -7.69 -5.04 -2.64
N PHE A 233 -6.88 -4.60 -1.67
CA PHE A 233 -6.13 -5.51 -0.81
C PHE A 233 -7.06 -6.35 0.06
N SER A 234 -7.95 -5.71 0.83
CA SER A 234 -8.76 -6.40 1.83
C SER A 234 -9.89 -7.25 1.25
N GLN A 235 -10.57 -6.78 0.20
CA GLN A 235 -11.75 -7.46 -0.34
C GLN A 235 -11.43 -8.44 -1.45
N TYR A 236 -10.32 -8.27 -2.18
CA TYR A 236 -9.99 -9.11 -3.33
C TYR A 236 -8.68 -9.86 -3.14
N LEU A 237 -7.53 -9.17 -3.11
CA LEU A 237 -6.24 -9.83 -3.17
C LEU A 237 -5.98 -10.73 -1.95
N TYR A 238 -6.25 -10.23 -0.75
CA TYR A 238 -6.09 -10.98 0.50
C TYR A 238 -6.99 -12.21 0.54
N ARG A 239 -8.27 -12.02 0.19
CA ARG A 239 -9.27 -13.10 0.18
C ARG A 239 -8.93 -14.19 -0.82
N ILE A 240 -8.66 -13.83 -2.07
CA ILE A 240 -8.34 -14.81 -3.11
C ILE A 240 -7.08 -15.60 -2.74
N ARG A 241 -6.03 -14.92 -2.25
CA ARG A 241 -4.76 -15.57 -1.88
C ARG A 241 -4.87 -16.51 -0.68
N ASN A 242 -5.65 -16.17 0.34
CA ASN A 242 -5.85 -17.04 1.50
C ASN A 242 -6.84 -18.16 1.22
N TRP A 243 -7.97 -17.86 0.57
CA TRP A 243 -8.95 -18.89 0.22
C TRP A 243 -8.40 -19.93 -0.76
N SER A 244 -7.56 -19.54 -1.74
CA SER A 244 -6.88 -20.51 -2.62
C SER A 244 -5.89 -21.42 -1.87
N LYS A 245 -5.44 -21.02 -0.67
CA LYS A 245 -4.62 -21.84 0.24
C LYS A 245 -5.45 -22.62 1.26
N GLY A 246 -6.77 -22.42 1.31
CA GLY A 246 -7.64 -23.01 2.34
C GLY A 246 -7.50 -22.36 3.72
N VAL A 247 -7.08 -21.10 3.78
CA VAL A 247 -6.92 -20.32 5.01
C VAL A 247 -8.04 -19.27 5.10
N SER A 248 -8.52 -18.99 6.32
CA SER A 248 -9.52 -17.94 6.60
C SER A 248 -9.05 -16.57 6.11
N ALA A 249 -9.97 -15.75 5.60
CA ALA A 249 -9.66 -14.43 5.05
C ALA A 249 -10.66 -13.34 5.49
N ARG A 250 -11.07 -13.38 6.77
CA ARG A 250 -12.07 -12.46 7.33
C ARG A 250 -11.59 -11.01 7.40
N TYR A 251 -10.41 -10.80 7.97
CA TYR A 251 -9.87 -9.47 8.25
C TYR A 251 -8.45 -9.38 7.70
N PHE A 252 -8.18 -8.32 6.96
CA PHE A 252 -6.83 -8.01 6.50
C PHE A 252 -6.23 -6.95 7.41
N SER A 253 -5.06 -7.24 7.97
CA SER A 253 -4.35 -6.38 8.91
C SER A 253 -2.86 -6.29 8.58
N LYS A 254 -2.10 -5.53 9.38
CA LYS A 254 -0.63 -5.43 9.24
C LYS A 254 0.08 -6.77 9.46
N ASP A 255 -0.49 -7.64 10.29
CA ASP A 255 0.04 -8.96 10.62
C ASP A 255 -0.04 -9.91 9.41
N ASP A 256 -0.87 -9.58 8.42
CA ASP A 256 -1.04 -10.33 7.18
C ASP A 256 -0.10 -9.84 6.05
N SER A 257 0.76 -8.84 6.31
CA SER A 257 1.60 -8.22 5.28
C SER A 257 2.55 -9.22 4.60
N ASP A 258 2.99 -10.26 5.31
CA ASP A 258 3.88 -11.30 4.77
C ASP A 258 3.26 -12.09 3.61
N LEU A 259 1.92 -12.11 3.47
CA LEU A 259 1.25 -12.73 2.32
C LEU A 259 1.62 -12.07 0.99
N PHE A 260 2.04 -10.81 1.04
CA PHE A 260 2.39 -9.96 -0.09
C PHE A 260 3.89 -9.71 -0.20
N LYS A 261 4.69 -10.18 0.76
CA LYS A 261 6.16 -10.20 0.65
C LYS A 261 6.57 -11.53 0.00
N GLY A 262 7.48 -11.46 -0.96
CA GLY A 262 7.94 -12.63 -1.69
C GLY A 262 9.45 -12.62 -1.85
N VAL A 263 9.91 -12.91 -3.06
CA VAL A 263 11.35 -13.06 -3.34
C VAL A 263 11.92 -11.85 -4.05
N ASN A 264 13.13 -11.47 -3.66
CA ASN A 264 13.97 -10.57 -4.44
C ASN A 264 14.79 -11.41 -5.42
N ILE A 265 14.45 -11.35 -6.70
CA ILE A 265 15.05 -12.19 -7.75
C ILE A 265 16.56 -11.97 -7.95
N ASP A 266 17.08 -10.81 -7.55
CA ASP A 266 18.49 -10.44 -7.69
C ASP A 266 19.34 -10.94 -6.52
N THR A 267 18.77 -11.01 -5.30
CA THR A 267 19.51 -11.38 -4.08
C THR A 267 19.18 -12.78 -3.56
N VAL A 268 18.04 -13.36 -3.96
CA VAL A 268 17.67 -14.72 -3.57
C VAL A 268 18.67 -15.73 -4.13
N ALA A 269 19.04 -16.70 -3.28
CA ALA A 269 19.87 -17.82 -3.69
C ALA A 269 19.24 -18.57 -4.89
N SER A 270 20.07 -19.34 -5.61
CA SER A 270 19.66 -20.09 -6.80
C SER A 270 18.79 -21.31 -6.45
N TYR A 271 17.60 -21.05 -5.93
CA TYR A 271 16.59 -22.07 -5.67
C TYR A 271 15.80 -22.38 -6.95
N PRO A 272 15.56 -23.67 -7.28
CA PRO A 272 14.88 -24.06 -8.52
C PRO A 272 13.50 -23.42 -8.70
N TYR A 273 12.73 -23.21 -7.63
CA TYR A 273 11.39 -22.63 -7.72
C TYR A 273 11.38 -21.17 -8.21
N VAL A 274 12.51 -20.46 -8.12
CA VAL A 274 12.65 -19.06 -8.54
C VAL A 274 13.00 -18.95 -10.02
N GLU A 275 13.56 -20.01 -10.62
CA GLU A 275 14.10 -19.94 -11.99
C GLU A 275 13.06 -19.46 -13.01
N GLN A 276 11.83 -19.94 -12.92
CA GLN A 276 10.74 -19.52 -13.81
C GLN A 276 10.41 -18.02 -13.65
N LEU A 277 10.39 -17.53 -12.41
CA LEU A 277 10.16 -16.11 -12.11
C LEU A 277 11.30 -15.23 -12.65
N ARG A 278 12.54 -15.70 -12.50
CA ARG A 278 13.74 -15.01 -12.99
C ARG A 278 13.77 -14.94 -14.52
N ILE A 279 13.47 -16.06 -15.20
CA ILE A 279 13.36 -16.11 -16.66
C ILE A 279 12.26 -15.15 -17.13
N ALA A 280 11.06 -15.21 -16.54
CA ALA A 280 9.98 -14.31 -16.92
C ALA A 280 10.35 -12.83 -16.71
N HIS A 281 10.98 -12.49 -15.58
CA HIS A 281 11.37 -11.11 -15.28
C HIS A 281 12.35 -10.56 -16.32
N TYR A 282 13.48 -11.24 -16.54
CA TYR A 282 14.50 -10.74 -17.47
C TYR A 282 14.08 -10.85 -18.92
N PHE A 283 13.28 -11.87 -19.29
CA PHE A 283 12.77 -11.98 -20.65
C PHE A 283 11.84 -10.83 -21.01
N VAL A 284 10.88 -10.50 -20.13
CA VAL A 284 9.94 -9.38 -20.34
C VAL A 284 10.70 -8.06 -20.51
N ASP A 285 11.73 -7.82 -19.69
CA ASP A 285 12.50 -6.58 -19.76
C ASP A 285 13.38 -6.49 -20.99
N ASN A 286 14.04 -7.59 -21.34
CA ASN A 286 14.81 -7.67 -22.57
C ASN A 286 13.90 -7.46 -23.78
N TYR A 287 12.73 -8.11 -23.81
CA TYR A 287 11.76 -7.94 -24.89
C TYR A 287 11.30 -6.49 -25.02
N ASN A 288 10.94 -5.83 -23.91
CA ASN A 288 10.49 -4.43 -23.93
C ASN A 288 11.62 -3.44 -24.24
N GLY A 289 12.87 -3.79 -23.94
CA GLY A 289 14.04 -2.97 -24.25
C GLY A 289 14.59 -3.10 -25.68
N GLN A 290 14.12 -4.08 -26.45
CA GLN A 290 14.57 -4.33 -27.82
C GLN A 290 14.30 -3.14 -28.77
N TYR A 291 15.19 -2.92 -29.74
CA TYR A 291 15.09 -1.80 -30.68
C TYR A 291 13.80 -1.85 -31.50
N GLU A 292 13.35 -3.06 -31.84
CA GLU A 292 12.12 -3.32 -32.59
C GLU A 292 10.89 -2.75 -31.90
N ARG A 293 10.87 -2.69 -30.55
CA ARG A 293 9.77 -2.10 -29.79
C ARG A 293 9.65 -0.59 -30.00
N LYS A 294 10.76 0.09 -30.35
CA LYS A 294 10.73 1.51 -30.75
C LYS A 294 10.11 1.73 -32.13
N ILE A 295 9.99 0.66 -32.93
CA ILE A 295 9.37 0.71 -34.26
C ILE A 295 7.90 0.36 -34.16
N ASP A 296 7.56 -0.78 -33.54
CA ASP A 296 6.19 -1.29 -33.52
C ASP A 296 5.37 -0.84 -32.29
N SER A 297 6.02 -0.22 -31.30
CA SER A 297 5.41 0.26 -30.06
C SER A 297 4.65 -0.80 -29.27
N ARG A 298 4.95 -2.09 -29.45
CA ARG A 298 4.36 -3.16 -28.65
C ARG A 298 5.10 -3.31 -27.33
N GLU A 299 4.34 -3.64 -26.29
CA GLU A 299 4.86 -3.93 -24.96
C GLU A 299 4.34 -5.30 -24.51
N LEU A 300 5.22 -6.09 -23.89
CA LEU A 300 4.87 -7.33 -23.23
C LEU A 300 4.63 -7.06 -21.75
N GLY A 301 3.39 -7.25 -21.31
CA GLY A 301 3.04 -7.21 -19.90
C GLY A 301 3.62 -8.42 -19.15
N PHE A 302 4.02 -8.23 -17.90
CA PHE A 302 4.45 -9.34 -17.07
C PHE A 302 3.27 -10.30 -16.80
N PRO A 303 3.45 -11.63 -16.94
CA PRO A 303 2.37 -12.61 -16.82
C PRO A 303 2.02 -12.87 -15.35
N PHE A 304 1.29 -11.95 -14.73
CA PHE A 304 0.88 -12.08 -13.33
C PHE A 304 -0.22 -13.14 -13.12
N HIS A 305 -0.10 -13.89 -12.02
CA HIS A 305 -1.13 -14.77 -11.47
C HIS A 305 -1.40 -14.45 -9.99
N LEU A 306 -2.66 -14.55 -9.54
CA LEU A 306 -3.08 -14.08 -8.21
C LEU A 306 -2.46 -14.85 -7.06
N ASP A 307 -2.16 -16.12 -7.25
CA ASP A 307 -1.63 -17.04 -6.24
C ASP A 307 -0.14 -17.38 -6.43
N GLN A 308 0.53 -16.74 -7.40
CA GLN A 308 1.98 -16.89 -7.57
C GLN A 308 2.76 -16.25 -6.40
N ILE A 309 4.03 -16.63 -6.32
CA ILE A 309 5.01 -16.00 -5.43
C ILE A 309 5.24 -14.56 -5.89
N ILE A 310 5.15 -13.61 -4.95
CA ILE A 310 5.39 -12.20 -5.26
C ILE A 310 6.87 -12.01 -5.62
N ILE A 311 7.13 -11.24 -6.68
CA ILE A 311 8.45 -10.69 -6.94
C ILE A 311 8.49 -9.32 -6.26
N ASN A 312 9.42 -9.14 -5.33
CA ASN A 312 9.56 -7.88 -4.61
C ASN A 312 10.05 -6.75 -5.54
N GLY A 313 10.09 -5.51 -5.05
CA GLY A 313 10.49 -4.37 -5.87
C GLY A 313 9.39 -3.93 -6.84
N ARG A 314 9.76 -3.49 -8.04
CA ARG A 314 8.80 -2.91 -9.00
C ARG A 314 7.70 -3.87 -9.45
N ARG A 315 7.99 -5.19 -9.53
CA ARG A 315 7.01 -6.18 -10.00
C ARG A 315 5.81 -6.32 -9.06
N PHE A 316 5.99 -6.04 -7.77
CA PHE A 316 4.86 -5.91 -6.84
C PHE A 316 3.95 -4.73 -7.23
N PHE A 317 4.51 -3.56 -7.51
CA PHE A 317 3.71 -2.38 -7.89
C PHE A 317 2.95 -2.61 -9.20
N GLU A 318 3.59 -3.25 -10.18
CA GLU A 318 2.97 -3.65 -11.43
C GLU A 318 1.85 -4.68 -11.24
N LEU A 319 2.05 -5.67 -10.36
CA LEU A 319 1.02 -6.64 -9.97
C LEU A 319 -0.21 -5.93 -9.38
N ILE A 320 -0.01 -5.02 -8.43
CA ILE A 320 -1.12 -4.27 -7.82
C ILE A 320 -1.87 -3.48 -8.89
N ASN A 321 -1.16 -2.75 -9.74
CA ASN A 321 -1.79 -2.01 -10.81
C ASN A 321 -2.53 -2.90 -11.82
N HIS A 322 -1.97 -4.05 -12.18
CA HIS A 322 -2.62 -5.03 -13.06
C HIS A 322 -3.97 -5.49 -12.49
N TYR A 323 -4.00 -5.83 -11.20
CA TYR A 323 -5.24 -6.27 -10.55
C TYR A 323 -6.22 -5.15 -10.22
N GLN A 324 -5.77 -3.92 -10.04
CA GLN A 324 -6.68 -2.77 -10.01
C GLN A 324 -7.48 -2.67 -11.30
N GLY A 325 -6.81 -2.79 -12.45
CA GLY A 325 -7.47 -2.78 -13.76
C GLY A 325 -8.45 -3.95 -13.93
N LYS A 326 -8.06 -5.17 -13.53
CA LYS A 326 -8.95 -6.35 -13.61
C LYS A 326 -10.17 -6.22 -12.68
N VAL A 327 -9.97 -5.81 -11.43
CA VAL A 327 -11.05 -5.66 -10.44
C VAL A 327 -12.02 -4.56 -10.86
N ALA A 328 -11.51 -3.42 -11.35
CA ALA A 328 -12.35 -2.33 -11.82
C ALA A 328 -13.33 -2.78 -12.91
N ARG A 329 -12.92 -3.68 -13.81
CA ARG A 329 -13.79 -4.20 -14.89
C ARG A 329 -14.89 -5.16 -14.42
N ILE A 330 -14.73 -5.78 -13.24
CA ILE A 330 -15.65 -6.82 -12.74
C ILE A 330 -16.54 -6.31 -11.61
N SER A 331 -16.04 -5.37 -10.80
CA SER A 331 -16.75 -4.88 -9.61
C SER A 331 -18.08 -4.19 -9.95
N ALA A 332 -19.05 -4.33 -9.04
CA ALA A 332 -20.46 -3.95 -9.26
C ALA A 332 -20.70 -2.47 -9.62
N GLU A 333 -19.79 -1.56 -9.27
CA GLU A 333 -19.90 -0.12 -9.56
C GLU A 333 -19.53 0.24 -11.01
N SER A 334 -18.94 -0.70 -11.77
CA SER A 334 -18.40 -0.45 -13.11
C SER A 334 -18.91 -1.44 -14.17
N TRP A 335 -19.93 -2.26 -13.84
CA TRP A 335 -20.48 -3.23 -14.79
C TRP A 335 -21.17 -2.55 -15.97
N SER A 336 -20.42 -2.32 -17.05
CA SER A 336 -20.97 -2.23 -18.40
C SER A 336 -20.75 -3.61 -19.05
N GLY A 337 -21.82 -4.32 -19.38
CA GLY A 337 -21.75 -5.71 -19.87
C GLY A 337 -20.98 -5.92 -21.19
N HIS A 338 -20.29 -4.89 -21.71
CA HIS A 338 -19.51 -4.92 -22.94
C HIS A 338 -18.03 -5.33 -22.74
N GLU A 339 -17.46 -5.21 -21.54
CA GLU A 339 -16.00 -5.30 -21.37
C GLU A 339 -15.44 -6.71 -21.04
N LEU A 340 -16.29 -7.68 -20.70
CA LEU A 340 -15.84 -9.00 -20.21
C LEU A 340 -15.79 -10.12 -21.25
N VAL A 341 -16.39 -9.97 -22.44
CA VAL A 341 -16.55 -11.11 -23.37
C VAL A 341 -16.31 -10.74 -24.84
N GLY A 342 -15.81 -9.54 -25.12
CA GLY A 342 -15.61 -9.10 -26.50
C GLY A 342 -16.91 -9.20 -27.33
N THR A 343 -16.80 -9.68 -28.56
CA THR A 343 -17.89 -9.69 -29.55
C THR A 343 -18.89 -10.84 -29.42
N GLU A 344 -18.57 -11.93 -28.72
CA GLU A 344 -19.44 -13.13 -28.66
C GLU A 344 -20.46 -13.10 -27.51
N GLY A 345 -20.23 -12.26 -26.48
CA GLY A 345 -21.20 -12.03 -25.40
C GLY A 345 -21.42 -13.23 -24.46
N LEU A 346 -22.15 -13.01 -23.36
CA LEU A 346 -22.55 -14.07 -22.42
C LEU A 346 -23.76 -14.85 -22.97
N ASP A 347 -23.69 -16.18 -22.87
CA ASP A 347 -24.76 -17.13 -23.19
C ASP A 347 -25.40 -17.76 -21.94
N GLY A 348 -26.39 -18.62 -22.14
CA GLY A 348 -27.08 -19.33 -21.05
C GLY A 348 -27.74 -18.39 -20.03
N TYR A 349 -27.63 -18.73 -18.75
CA TYR A 349 -28.13 -17.91 -17.64
C TYR A 349 -27.15 -16.82 -17.22
N ALA A 350 -25.89 -16.86 -17.66
CA ALA A 350 -24.85 -15.95 -17.19
C ALA A 350 -25.22 -14.47 -17.36
N LYS A 351 -25.78 -14.08 -18.52
CA LYS A 351 -26.23 -12.69 -18.76
C LYS A 351 -27.32 -12.28 -17.78
N THR A 352 -28.29 -13.16 -17.54
CA THR A 352 -29.42 -12.90 -16.64
C THR A 352 -28.94 -12.84 -15.19
N ILE A 353 -28.05 -13.75 -14.77
CA ILE A 353 -27.40 -13.73 -13.46
C ILE A 353 -26.73 -12.38 -13.24
N MET A 354 -25.82 -11.96 -14.13
CA MET A 354 -25.09 -10.70 -13.95
C MET A 354 -26.03 -9.49 -13.89
N LYS A 355 -27.08 -9.47 -14.72
CA LYS A 355 -28.12 -8.44 -14.65
C LYS A 355 -28.82 -8.44 -13.30
N THR A 356 -29.32 -9.58 -12.86
CA THR A 356 -30.03 -9.73 -11.58
C THR A 356 -29.17 -9.33 -10.41
N LEU A 357 -27.92 -9.81 -10.33
CA LEU A 357 -27.00 -9.48 -9.23
C LEU A 357 -26.70 -7.98 -9.11
N ASN A 358 -26.84 -7.23 -10.21
CA ASN A 358 -26.61 -5.78 -10.23
C ASN A 358 -27.88 -4.96 -9.96
N SER A 359 -29.08 -5.55 -10.10
CA SER A 359 -30.34 -4.82 -10.00
C SER A 359 -31.23 -5.20 -8.82
N TYR A 360 -31.09 -6.39 -8.25
CA TYR A 360 -32.08 -6.86 -7.26
C TYR A 360 -32.13 -5.96 -6.00
N PRO A 361 -33.32 -5.76 -5.37
CA PRO A 361 -33.52 -4.73 -4.36
C PRO A 361 -32.64 -4.87 -3.11
N ALA A 362 -32.34 -6.10 -2.69
CA ALA A 362 -31.63 -6.39 -1.46
C ALA A 362 -30.09 -6.37 -1.58
N ARG A 363 -29.53 -6.15 -2.78
CA ARG A 363 -28.09 -6.33 -3.09
C ARG A 363 -27.12 -5.51 -2.25
N THR A 364 -27.57 -4.40 -1.67
CA THR A 364 -26.75 -3.48 -0.87
C THR A 364 -26.77 -3.79 0.62
N ARG A 365 -27.55 -4.78 1.06
CA ARG A 365 -27.54 -5.25 2.45
C ARG A 365 -26.22 -5.92 2.76
N THR A 366 -25.74 -5.79 4.00
CA THR A 366 -24.42 -6.30 4.42
C THR A 366 -24.19 -7.77 4.06
N GLY A 367 -25.15 -8.65 4.35
CA GLY A 367 -25.04 -10.09 4.03
C GLY A 367 -25.00 -10.38 2.54
N ASP A 368 -25.78 -9.63 1.76
CA ASP A 368 -25.82 -9.71 0.30
C ASP A 368 -24.51 -9.19 -0.32
N CYS A 369 -23.92 -8.13 0.24
CA CYS A 369 -22.59 -7.65 -0.14
C CYS A 369 -21.48 -8.68 0.14
N TYR A 370 -21.55 -9.44 1.24
CA TYR A 370 -20.59 -10.51 1.50
C TYR A 370 -20.67 -11.62 0.44
N VAL A 371 -21.88 -12.08 0.14
CA VAL A 371 -22.10 -13.10 -0.90
C VAL A 371 -21.65 -12.59 -2.27
N ARG A 372 -21.93 -11.32 -2.58
CA ARG A 372 -21.46 -10.70 -3.82
C ARG A 372 -19.93 -10.63 -3.89
N ALA A 373 -19.27 -10.22 -2.82
CA ALA A 373 -17.80 -10.18 -2.78
C ALA A 373 -17.17 -11.57 -3.00
N MET A 374 -17.77 -12.61 -2.42
CA MET A 374 -17.35 -14.00 -2.63
C MET A 374 -17.51 -14.44 -4.10
N PHE A 375 -18.64 -14.10 -4.72
CA PHE A 375 -18.88 -14.31 -6.15
C PHE A 375 -17.83 -13.60 -7.01
N ASP A 376 -17.61 -12.29 -6.78
CA ASP A 376 -16.67 -11.49 -7.56
C ASP A 376 -15.24 -12.01 -7.42
N CYS A 377 -14.80 -12.37 -6.19
CA CYS A 377 -13.47 -12.93 -5.95
C CYS A 377 -13.24 -14.22 -6.73
N LEU A 378 -14.21 -15.14 -6.71
CA LEU A 378 -14.06 -16.43 -7.40
C LEU A 378 -14.09 -16.26 -8.92
N LEU A 379 -14.91 -15.33 -9.43
CA LEU A 379 -14.95 -15.00 -10.85
C LEU A 379 -13.64 -14.34 -11.33
N ILE A 380 -13.10 -13.40 -10.56
CA ILE A 380 -11.80 -12.78 -10.83
C ILE A 380 -10.70 -13.85 -10.87
N TYR A 381 -10.70 -14.78 -9.92
CA TYR A 381 -9.70 -15.85 -9.87
C TYR A 381 -9.84 -16.85 -11.03
N TYR A 382 -11.07 -17.17 -11.43
CA TYR A 382 -11.33 -17.97 -12.63
C TYR A 382 -10.76 -17.29 -13.88
N ILE A 383 -11.06 -16.00 -14.09
CA ILE A 383 -10.59 -15.23 -15.25
C ILE A 383 -9.06 -15.08 -15.22
N ASP A 384 -8.48 -14.91 -14.04
CA ASP A 384 -7.03 -14.83 -13.90
C ASP A 384 -6.32 -16.11 -14.36
N LYS A 385 -6.94 -17.27 -14.13
CA LYS A 385 -6.35 -18.57 -14.48
C LYS A 385 -6.68 -19.03 -15.89
N PHE A 386 -7.94 -18.90 -16.32
CA PHE A 386 -8.44 -19.48 -17.57
C PHE A 386 -8.82 -18.45 -18.63
N GLY A 387 -8.67 -17.15 -18.33
CA GLY A 387 -9.19 -16.09 -19.19
C GLY A 387 -10.72 -16.18 -19.30
N HIS A 388 -11.23 -16.01 -20.52
CA HIS A 388 -12.66 -16.02 -20.79
C HIS A 388 -13.19 -17.38 -21.26
N ALA A 389 -12.36 -18.43 -21.23
CA ALA A 389 -12.77 -19.77 -21.64
C ALA A 389 -13.94 -20.26 -20.78
N ASP A 390 -15.04 -20.65 -21.43
CA ASP A 390 -16.27 -21.14 -20.79
C ASP A 390 -16.85 -20.22 -19.69
N ILE A 391 -16.62 -18.91 -19.78
CA ILE A 391 -16.95 -17.95 -18.71
C ILE A 391 -18.42 -17.96 -18.31
N SER A 392 -19.37 -18.16 -19.23
CA SER A 392 -20.78 -18.24 -18.89
C SER A 392 -21.08 -19.41 -17.93
N ARG A 393 -20.50 -20.57 -18.22
CA ARG A 393 -20.67 -21.80 -17.42
C ARG A 393 -20.02 -21.64 -16.05
N ALA A 394 -18.87 -20.95 -16.01
CA ALA A 394 -18.22 -20.59 -14.75
C ALA A 394 -19.08 -19.64 -13.92
N ILE A 395 -19.64 -18.57 -14.51
CA ILE A 395 -20.55 -17.63 -13.84
C ILE A 395 -21.73 -18.38 -13.22
N GLU A 396 -22.35 -19.29 -13.96
CA GLU A 396 -23.47 -20.10 -13.47
C GLU A 396 -23.08 -20.94 -12.24
N LYS A 397 -21.93 -21.63 -12.30
CA LYS A 397 -21.45 -22.44 -11.17
C LYS A 397 -21.07 -21.61 -9.96
N ILE A 398 -20.37 -20.51 -10.17
CA ILE A 398 -19.98 -19.57 -9.11
C ILE A 398 -21.24 -18.97 -8.46
N PHE A 399 -22.25 -18.61 -9.26
CA PHE A 399 -23.52 -18.09 -8.77
C PHE A 399 -24.24 -19.10 -7.86
N ILE A 400 -24.43 -20.34 -8.33
CA ILE A 400 -25.09 -21.38 -7.55
C ILE A 400 -24.35 -21.62 -6.23
N TRP A 401 -23.03 -21.76 -6.30
CA TRP A 401 -22.22 -21.96 -5.09
C TRP A 401 -22.33 -20.79 -4.12
N ALA A 402 -22.14 -19.55 -4.60
CA ALA A 402 -22.10 -18.39 -3.73
C ALA A 402 -23.46 -18.04 -3.13
N TYR A 403 -24.50 -17.96 -3.96
CA TYR A 403 -25.83 -17.55 -3.54
C TYR A 403 -26.61 -18.65 -2.83
N SER A 404 -26.14 -19.90 -2.85
CA SER A 404 -26.68 -20.95 -1.97
C SER A 404 -26.55 -20.58 -0.49
N LEU A 405 -25.43 -19.94 -0.10
CA LEU A 405 -25.24 -19.41 1.25
C LEU A 405 -26.31 -18.38 1.58
N ARG A 406 -26.59 -17.47 0.64
CA ARG A 406 -27.60 -16.42 0.83
C ARG A 406 -28.96 -17.04 1.08
N LEU A 407 -29.39 -17.99 0.25
CA LEU A 407 -30.73 -18.59 0.33
C LEU A 407 -30.92 -19.45 1.59
N LYS A 408 -29.86 -20.09 2.09
CA LYS A 408 -29.90 -20.95 3.29
C LYS A 408 -30.01 -20.18 4.61
N MET A 409 -29.74 -18.87 4.63
CA MET A 409 -29.60 -18.11 5.88
C MET A 409 -30.52 -16.88 5.93
N GLN A 410 -31.07 -16.58 7.11
CA GLN A 410 -31.76 -15.30 7.33
C GLN A 410 -30.76 -14.14 7.34
N VAL A 411 -29.69 -14.29 8.13
CA VAL A 411 -28.61 -13.32 8.30
C VAL A 411 -27.30 -13.98 7.86
N VAL A 412 -26.61 -13.37 6.90
CA VAL A 412 -25.25 -13.77 6.50
C VAL A 412 -24.28 -12.82 7.17
N GLN A 413 -23.37 -13.38 7.99
CA GLN A 413 -22.29 -12.64 8.61
C GLN A 413 -20.98 -12.90 7.85
N LEU A 414 -19.96 -12.10 8.13
CA LEU A 414 -18.62 -12.28 7.56
C LEU A 414 -18.07 -13.69 7.84
N ALA A 415 -18.28 -14.21 9.05
CA ALA A 415 -17.89 -15.57 9.40
C ALA A 415 -18.68 -16.64 8.62
N SER A 416 -19.94 -16.37 8.28
CA SER A 416 -20.75 -17.28 7.46
C SER A 416 -20.18 -17.41 6.04
N MET A 417 -19.78 -16.29 5.44
CA MET A 417 -19.11 -16.28 4.12
C MET A 417 -17.81 -17.06 4.17
N ASP A 418 -16.95 -16.75 5.13
CA ASP A 418 -15.63 -17.37 5.24
C ASP A 418 -15.72 -18.88 5.51
N ASN A 419 -16.61 -19.31 6.40
CA ASN A 419 -16.85 -20.73 6.66
C ASN A 419 -17.38 -21.46 5.42
N HIS A 420 -18.31 -20.85 4.66
CA HIS A 420 -18.82 -21.42 3.42
C HIS A 420 -17.71 -21.68 2.40
N VAL A 421 -16.73 -20.77 2.31
CA VAL A 421 -15.55 -20.97 1.47
C VAL A 421 -14.68 -22.12 1.99
N LEU A 422 -14.43 -22.19 3.29
CA LEU A 422 -13.54 -23.22 3.85
C LEU A 422 -14.15 -24.63 3.81
N GLU A 423 -15.47 -24.74 3.99
CA GLU A 423 -16.20 -26.02 3.94
C GLU A 423 -16.33 -26.59 2.52
N ASN A 424 -16.56 -25.73 1.52
CA ASN A 424 -16.65 -26.13 0.11
C ASN A 424 -15.82 -25.19 -0.77
N ASN A 425 -14.50 -25.42 -0.77
CA ASN A 425 -13.52 -24.47 -1.29
C ASN A 425 -13.30 -24.54 -2.80
N LEU A 426 -14.16 -23.83 -3.53
CA LEU A 426 -14.04 -23.68 -4.98
C LEU A 426 -12.79 -22.88 -5.42
N PHE A 427 -12.18 -22.06 -4.56
CA PHE A 427 -10.91 -21.41 -4.89
C PHE A 427 -9.79 -22.44 -5.00
N ARG A 428 -9.73 -23.40 -4.06
CA ARG A 428 -8.76 -24.49 -4.13
C ARG A 428 -8.99 -25.38 -5.34
N LEU A 429 -10.25 -25.63 -5.70
CA LEU A 429 -10.58 -26.34 -6.94
C LEU A 429 -10.04 -25.62 -8.18
N ILE A 430 -10.25 -24.30 -8.30
CA ILE A 430 -9.66 -23.51 -9.41
C ILE A 430 -8.14 -23.61 -9.37
N LYS A 431 -7.51 -23.51 -8.19
CA LYS A 431 -6.05 -23.60 -8.04
C LYS A 431 -5.47 -24.92 -8.55
N GLU A 432 -6.14 -26.03 -8.29
CA GLU A 432 -5.68 -27.38 -8.67
C GLU A 432 -6.09 -27.75 -10.11
N ALA A 433 -7.14 -27.12 -10.65
CA ALA A 433 -7.64 -27.36 -12.01
C ALA A 433 -6.60 -27.03 -13.09
N THR A 434 -6.56 -27.83 -14.16
CA THR A 434 -5.70 -27.59 -15.33
C THR A 434 -6.50 -27.12 -16.54
N ARG A 435 -7.82 -27.33 -16.53
CA ARG A 435 -8.74 -26.95 -17.60
C ARG A 435 -10.04 -26.37 -17.01
N PRO A 436 -10.76 -25.51 -17.75
CA PRO A 436 -12.09 -25.02 -17.35
C PRO A 436 -13.06 -26.13 -16.90
N ALA A 437 -13.04 -27.27 -17.60
CA ALA A 437 -13.92 -28.41 -17.34
C ALA A 437 -13.76 -29.00 -15.92
N ASP A 438 -12.55 -28.95 -15.34
CA ASP A 438 -12.29 -29.46 -13.98
C ASP A 438 -13.08 -28.66 -12.92
N PHE A 439 -13.30 -27.37 -13.18
CA PHE A 439 -14.11 -26.49 -12.34
C PHE A 439 -15.60 -26.62 -12.68
N ILE A 440 -15.96 -26.55 -13.97
CA ILE A 440 -17.35 -26.49 -14.43
C ILE A 440 -18.11 -27.77 -14.07
N ASN A 441 -17.45 -28.92 -14.11
CA ASN A 441 -18.07 -30.21 -13.83
C ASN A 441 -18.22 -30.51 -12.33
N CYS A 442 -17.85 -29.59 -11.43
CA CYS A 442 -18.09 -29.79 -10.01
C CYS A 442 -19.59 -29.91 -9.71
N SER A 443 -19.93 -30.88 -8.84
CA SER A 443 -21.29 -31.10 -8.39
C SER A 443 -21.61 -30.14 -7.25
N LEU A 444 -22.76 -29.48 -7.33
CA LEU A 444 -23.28 -28.59 -6.29
C LEU A 444 -24.65 -29.11 -5.83
N PRO A 445 -24.94 -29.06 -4.52
CA PRO A 445 -26.19 -29.58 -3.98
C PRO A 445 -27.39 -28.75 -4.44
N VAL A 446 -28.51 -29.43 -4.66
CA VAL A 446 -29.84 -28.82 -4.87
C VAL A 446 -30.39 -28.34 -3.53
N LEU A 447 -31.08 -27.20 -3.51
CA LEU A 447 -31.68 -26.64 -2.29
C LEU A 447 -33.12 -27.09 -2.12
N SER A 448 -33.49 -27.55 -0.93
CA SER A 448 -34.85 -27.99 -0.59
C SER A 448 -35.62 -27.00 0.32
N GLY A 449 -35.10 -25.78 0.50
CA GLY A 449 -35.78 -24.72 1.25
C GLY A 449 -35.01 -23.41 1.32
N GLN A 450 -35.74 -22.33 1.60
CA GLN A 450 -35.23 -20.96 1.70
C GLN A 450 -35.49 -20.39 3.09
N LYS A 451 -34.49 -19.72 3.67
CA LYS A 451 -34.63 -18.92 4.89
C LYS A 451 -34.51 -17.43 4.62
N SER A 452 -33.90 -17.01 3.51
CA SER A 452 -33.69 -15.60 3.17
C SER A 452 -34.98 -14.83 2.88
N THR A 453 -34.89 -13.49 2.93
CA THR A 453 -36.00 -12.59 2.60
C THR A 453 -35.59 -11.56 1.56
N ARG A 454 -36.52 -11.19 0.68
CA ARG A 454 -36.30 -10.26 -0.45
C ARG A 454 -35.22 -10.73 -1.43
N THR A 455 -35.24 -12.03 -1.72
CA THR A 455 -34.29 -12.72 -2.60
C THR A 455 -35.02 -13.46 -3.73
N ASP A 456 -36.25 -13.05 -4.04
CA ASP A 456 -37.18 -13.78 -4.92
C ASP A 456 -36.60 -13.92 -6.33
N GLU A 457 -35.92 -12.88 -6.84
CA GLU A 457 -35.22 -12.92 -8.14
C GLU A 457 -34.07 -13.94 -8.16
N ILE A 458 -33.34 -14.09 -7.04
CA ILE A 458 -32.25 -15.06 -6.91
C ILE A 458 -32.82 -16.48 -6.88
N GLU A 459 -33.88 -16.69 -6.10
CA GLU A 459 -34.57 -17.98 -6.00
C GLU A 459 -35.18 -18.40 -7.35
N ALA A 460 -35.78 -17.46 -8.09
CA ALA A 460 -36.30 -17.71 -9.42
C ALA A 460 -35.22 -18.23 -10.39
N LEU A 461 -34.00 -17.68 -10.32
CA LEU A 461 -32.85 -18.18 -11.08
C LEU A 461 -32.45 -19.59 -10.65
N PHE A 462 -32.39 -19.87 -9.35
CA PHE A 462 -32.08 -21.22 -8.86
C PHE A 462 -33.11 -22.26 -9.33
N LYS A 463 -34.40 -21.93 -9.30
CA LYS A 463 -35.49 -22.80 -9.84
C LYS A 463 -35.36 -23.00 -11.34
N ALA A 464 -35.09 -21.94 -12.10
CA ALA A 464 -34.91 -22.02 -13.55
C ALA A 464 -33.73 -22.93 -13.91
N MET A 465 -32.63 -22.83 -13.17
CA MET A 465 -31.41 -23.61 -13.34
C MET A 465 -31.45 -25.00 -12.70
N LYS A 466 -32.59 -25.41 -12.10
CA LYS A 466 -32.79 -26.72 -11.45
C LYS A 466 -31.89 -27.00 -10.24
N TYR A 467 -31.57 -25.96 -9.48
CA TYR A 467 -30.84 -26.04 -8.19
C TYR A 467 -31.73 -25.73 -6.98
N TYR A 468 -33.05 -25.81 -7.14
CA TYR A 468 -34.03 -25.61 -6.07
C TYR A 468 -35.24 -26.53 -6.30
N GLU A 469 -35.60 -27.30 -5.28
CA GLU A 469 -36.75 -28.22 -5.24
C GLU A 469 -38.07 -27.52 -4.85
#